data_AF-A0A0D3GTU7-F1
#
_entry.id   AF-A0A0D3GTU7-F1
#
_cell.length_a   1.000
_cell.length_b   1.000
_cell.length_c   1.000
_cell.angle_alpha   90.00
_cell.angle_beta   90.00
_cell.angle_gamma   90.00
#
_symmetry.space_group_name_H-M   'P 1'
#
loop_
_entity.id
_entity.type
_entity.pdbx_description
1 polymer ?
#
loop_
_entity_poly.entity_id
_entity_poly.type
_entity_poly.pdbx_seq_one_letter_code
_entity_poly.pdbx_strand_id
1 'polypeptide(L)'
;MNHYGLLGEGLNKLDYRHLQTIVFKNGMAKSVHHARVLIRQRHIRMGRQLVNIPSFMVRLESEKLIDFSLTSPLGGGPAGRVKRKNQKKASGGGGGGDGEDEEE
;
A
#
# COMPACT_ATOMS: atom_id res chain seq x y z
N MET A 1 3.48 44.17 5.35
CA MET A 1 2.70 42.91 5.29
C MET A 1 3.31 42.01 4.22
N ASN A 2 4.01 40.94 4.62
CA ASN A 2 4.62 40.00 3.69
C ASN A 2 3.56 39.01 3.19
N HIS A 3 3.26 39.06 1.90
CA HIS A 3 2.16 38.31 1.27
C HIS A 3 2.51 36.87 0.89
N TYR A 4 3.69 36.37 1.28
CA TYR A 4 4.13 35.00 1.02
C TYR A 4 4.80 34.45 2.28
N GLY A 5 4.11 33.55 2.98
CA GLY A 5 4.57 32.85 4.18
C GLY A 5 5.67 31.82 3.90
N LEU A 6 6.79 32.25 3.30
CA LEU A 6 7.87 31.38 2.82
C LEU A 6 9.12 31.37 3.73
N LEU A 7 9.27 32.32 4.64
CA LEU A 7 10.54 32.53 5.39
C LEU A 7 10.57 31.92 6.81
N GLY A 8 9.55 31.15 7.21
CA GLY A 8 9.49 30.48 8.52
C GLY A 8 9.19 28.97 8.45
N GLU A 9 9.23 28.38 7.26
CA GLU A 9 8.83 27.00 7.01
C GLU A 9 10.08 26.10 7.16
N GLY A 10 10.36 25.61 8.37
CA GLY A 10 11.46 24.66 8.59
C GLY A 10 11.29 23.36 7.79
N LEU A 11 12.40 22.69 7.46
CA LEU A 11 12.48 21.42 6.70
C LEU A 11 11.42 20.38 7.15
N ASN A 12 11.13 20.35 8.46
CA ASN A 12 10.14 19.48 9.08
C ASN A 12 8.74 19.58 8.46
N LYS A 13 8.31 20.77 7.99
CA LYS A 13 6.96 20.98 7.49
C LYS A 13 6.69 20.29 6.16
N LEU A 14 7.74 20.11 5.34
CA LEU A 14 7.66 19.37 4.07
C LEU A 14 7.56 17.86 4.30
N ASP A 15 8.33 17.31 5.24
CA ASP A 15 8.31 15.88 5.57
C ASP A 15 6.96 15.39 6.12
N TYR A 16 6.19 16.29 6.74
CA TYR A 16 4.84 15.99 7.20
C TYR A 16 3.80 15.86 6.08
N ARG A 17 4.11 16.29 4.85
CA ARG A 17 3.20 16.23 3.70
C ARG A 17 3.50 15.07 2.74
N HIS A 18 4.52 14.27 3.01
CA HIS A 18 4.79 13.05 2.25
C HIS A 18 3.73 11.98 2.54
N LEU A 19 3.31 11.27 1.48
CA LEU A 19 2.33 10.19 1.56
C LEU A 19 2.72 9.14 2.60
N GLN A 20 4.00 8.80 2.72
CA GLN A 20 4.51 7.88 3.73
C GLN A 20 4.14 8.30 5.17
N THR A 21 4.37 9.57 5.51
CA THR A 21 4.12 10.11 6.85
C THR A 21 2.63 10.24 7.11
N ILE A 22 1.86 10.68 6.11
CA ILE A 22 0.40 10.82 6.21
C ILE A 22 -0.27 9.45 6.39
N VAL A 23 0.14 8.43 5.64
CA VAL A 23 -0.42 7.08 5.78
C VAL A 23 -0.19 6.51 7.18
N PHE A 24 0.98 6.79 7.78
CA PHE A 24 1.26 6.42 9.17
C PHE A 24 0.42 7.22 10.17
N LYS A 25 0.35 8.55 10.02
CA LYS A 25 -0.44 9.43 10.90
C LYS A 25 -1.94 9.13 10.86
N ASN A 26 -2.46 8.72 9.71
CA ASN A 26 -3.87 8.32 9.54
C ASN A 26 -4.17 6.92 10.11
N GLY A 27 -3.19 6.24 10.73
CA GLY A 27 -3.39 4.94 11.40
C GLY A 27 -3.55 3.75 10.45
N MET A 28 -3.37 3.92 9.14
CA MET A 28 -3.45 2.82 8.16
C MET A 28 -2.26 1.86 8.23
N ALA A 29 -1.15 2.28 8.85
CA ALA A 29 0.06 1.49 8.97
C ALA A 29 0.58 1.49 10.41
N LYS A 30 1.18 0.37 10.82
CA LYS A 30 1.79 0.19 12.15
C LYS A 30 3.02 1.08 12.40
N SER A 31 3.75 1.43 11.34
CA SER A 31 4.98 2.23 11.40
C SER A 31 5.21 2.96 10.07
N VAL A 32 6.11 3.95 10.10
CA VAL A 32 6.55 4.71 8.91
C VAL A 32 7.19 3.79 7.86
N HIS A 33 7.88 2.73 8.29
CA HIS A 33 8.44 1.72 7.39
C HIS A 33 7.36 0.82 6.79
N HIS A 34 6.36 0.44 7.60
CA HIS A 34 5.22 -0.33 7.10
C HIS A 34 4.42 0.48 6.06
N ALA A 35 4.19 1.77 6.29
CA ALA A 35 3.54 2.65 5.31
C ALA A 35 4.29 2.66 3.97
N ARG A 36 5.63 2.75 4.01
CA ARG A 36 6.47 2.70 2.80
C ARG A 36 6.25 1.41 2.00
N VAL A 37 6.22 0.26 2.69
CA VAL A 37 5.99 -1.04 2.06
C VAL A 37 4.61 -1.11 1.42
N LEU A 38 3.56 -0.66 2.12
CA LEU A 38 2.19 -0.65 1.59
C LEU A 38 2.06 0.20 0.31
N ILE A 39 2.68 1.38 0.30
CA ILE A 39 2.69 2.26 -0.87
C ILE A 39 3.42 1.58 -2.04
N ARG A 40 4.63 1.06 -1.82
CA ARG A 40 5.42 0.41 -2.88
C ARG A 40 4.76 -0.84 -3.45
N GLN A 41 4.06 -1.60 -2.60
CA GLN A 41 3.30 -2.79 -2.99
C GLN A 41 1.94 -2.45 -3.62
N ARG A 42 1.66 -1.17 -3.89
CA ARG A 42 0.45 -0.71 -4.60
C ARG A 42 -0.83 -0.94 -3.81
N HIS A 43 -0.77 -0.89 -2.49
CA HIS A 43 -1.94 -1.08 -1.61
C HIS A 43 -2.70 0.21 -1.33
N ILE A 44 -2.10 1.39 -1.56
CA ILE A 44 -2.69 2.70 -1.27
C ILE A 44 -3.13 3.40 -2.56
N ARG A 45 -4.30 4.06 -2.51
CA ARG A 45 -4.81 4.96 -3.55
C ARG A 45 -5.11 6.34 -2.97
N MET A 46 -5.15 7.33 -3.85
CA MET A 46 -5.71 8.66 -3.57
C MET A 46 -6.88 8.88 -4.52
N GLY A 47 -8.10 8.84 -3.98
CA GLY A 47 -9.33 8.89 -4.76
C GLY A 47 -9.41 7.72 -5.74
N ARG A 48 -9.27 8.00 -7.04
CA ARG A 48 -9.30 6.99 -8.10
C ARG A 48 -7.92 6.51 -8.55
N GLN A 49 -6.86 7.21 -8.15
CA GLN A 49 -5.51 6.95 -8.63
C GLN A 49 -4.72 6.09 -7.64
N LEU A 50 -4.08 5.05 -8.15
CA LEU A 50 -3.12 4.26 -7.39
C LEU A 50 -1.77 4.99 -7.35
N VAL A 51 -1.22 5.19 -6.15
CA VAL A 51 0.07 5.87 -5.98
C VAL A 51 1.05 4.97 -5.24
N ASN A 52 2.22 4.78 -5.85
CA ASN A 52 3.25 3.83 -5.40
C ASN A 52 4.60 4.51 -5.05
N ILE A 53 4.60 5.84 -4.92
CA ILE A 53 5.78 6.64 -4.56
C ILE A 53 5.59 7.16 -3.12
N PRO A 54 6.41 6.73 -2.14
CA PRO A 54 6.28 7.15 -0.74
C PRO A 54 6.52 8.65 -0.52
N SER A 55 7.41 9.25 -1.33
CA SER A 55 7.76 10.68 -1.29
C SER A 55 6.75 11.56 -2.03
N PHE A 56 5.59 11.02 -2.43
CA PHE A 56 4.56 11.82 -3.08
C PHE A 56 4.06 12.92 -2.13
N MET A 57 4.05 14.17 -2.60
CA MET A 57 3.58 15.32 -1.81
C MET A 57 2.06 15.42 -1.90
N VAL A 58 1.37 15.18 -0.79
CA VAL A 58 -0.09 15.15 -0.72
C VAL A 58 -0.67 16.55 -0.55
N ARG A 59 -1.64 16.91 -1.40
CA ARG A 59 -2.42 18.15 -1.29
C ARG A 59 -3.45 18.07 -0.16
N LEU A 60 -3.76 19.19 0.47
CA LEU A 60 -4.69 19.26 1.61
C LEU A 60 -6.08 18.70 1.29
N GLU A 61 -6.61 19.01 0.12
CA GLU A 61 -7.93 18.54 -0.31
C GLU A 61 -7.97 17.03 -0.57
N SER A 62 -6.88 16.48 -1.13
CA SER A 62 -6.79 15.08 -1.52
C SER A 62 -6.46 14.15 -0.35
N GLU A 63 -6.05 14.69 0.79
CA GLU A 63 -5.66 13.92 1.98
C GLU A 63 -6.80 13.05 2.52
N LYS A 64 -8.04 13.55 2.44
CA LYS A 64 -9.25 12.81 2.85
C LYS A 64 -9.58 11.63 1.91
N LEU A 65 -9.02 11.63 0.70
CA LEU A 65 -9.26 10.62 -0.32
C LEU A 65 -8.24 9.47 -0.26
N ILE A 66 -7.33 9.48 0.72
CA ILE A 66 -6.36 8.40 0.91
C ILE A 66 -7.08 7.21 1.53
N ASP A 67 -7.00 6.07 0.85
CA ASP A 67 -7.62 4.82 1.29
C ASP A 67 -6.86 3.64 0.68
N PHE A 68 -7.17 2.42 1.13
CA PHE A 68 -6.71 1.21 0.47
C PHE A 68 -7.29 1.11 -0.95
N SER A 69 -6.49 0.54 -1.86
CA SER A 69 -6.97 0.26 -3.22
C SER A 69 -8.04 -0.82 -3.18
N LEU A 70 -9.11 -0.66 -3.97
CA LEU A 70 -10.15 -1.67 -4.15
C LEU A 70 -9.59 -2.99 -4.72
N THR A 71 -8.49 -2.90 -5.48
CA THR A 71 -7.80 -4.06 -6.04
C THR A 71 -6.86 -4.74 -5.04
N SER A 72 -6.58 -4.09 -3.91
CA SER A 72 -5.68 -4.60 -2.89
C SER A 72 -6.39 -5.68 -2.07
N PRO A 73 -5.71 -6.77 -1.68
CA PRO A 73 -6.26 -7.75 -0.73
C PRO A 73 -6.69 -7.13 0.60
N LEU A 74 -6.14 -5.97 0.97
CA LEU A 74 -6.48 -5.23 2.20
C LEU A 74 -7.67 -4.27 2.03
N GLY A 75 -8.04 -3.95 0.79
CA GLY A 75 -9.10 -3.00 0.45
C GLY A 75 -10.32 -3.65 -0.21
N GLY A 76 -10.53 -4.95 0.01
CA GLY A 76 -11.66 -5.71 -0.56
C GLY A 76 -11.35 -6.45 -1.86
N GLY A 77 -10.12 -6.40 -2.36
CA GLY A 77 -9.66 -7.16 -3.52
C GLY A 77 -9.39 -8.63 -3.22
N PRO A 78 -9.19 -9.46 -4.26
CA PRO A 78 -8.94 -10.88 -4.11
C PRO A 78 -7.65 -11.15 -3.34
N ALA A 79 -7.62 -12.28 -2.60
CA ALA A 79 -6.44 -12.69 -1.85
C ALA A 79 -5.21 -12.83 -2.75
N GLY A 80 -4.05 -12.38 -2.25
CA GLY A 80 -2.78 -12.46 -2.96
C GLY A 80 -2.36 -13.90 -3.28
N ARG A 81 -1.47 -14.06 -4.27
CA ARG A 81 -1.04 -15.37 -4.82
C ARG A 81 -0.68 -16.40 -3.74
N VAL A 82 0.16 -16.02 -2.79
CA VAL A 82 0.63 -16.94 -1.73
C VAL A 82 -0.52 -17.32 -0.79
N LYS A 83 -1.33 -16.35 -0.36
CA LYS A 83 -2.50 -16.61 0.50
C LYS A 83 -3.49 -17.55 -0.20
N ARG A 84 -3.75 -17.34 -1.50
CA ARG A 84 -4.60 -18.22 -2.31
C ARG A 84 -4.02 -19.63 -2.47
N LYS A 85 -2.70 -19.76 -2.71
CA LYS A 85 -2.02 -21.07 -2.77
C LYS A 85 -2.13 -21.82 -1.45
N ASN A 86 -1.93 -21.13 -0.32
CA ASN A 86 -2.02 -21.74 1.00
C ASN A 86 -3.46 -22.12 1.37
N GLN A 87 -4.45 -21.30 1.01
CA GLN A 87 -5.87 -21.65 1.17
C GLN A 87 -6.25 -22.91 0.38
N LYS A 88 -5.79 -23.03 -0.88
CA LYS A 88 -6.04 -24.23 -1.71
C LYS A 88 -5.39 -25.50 -1.12
N LYS A 89 -4.18 -25.37 -0.56
CA LYS A 89 -3.52 -26.47 0.15
C LYS A 89 -4.29 -26.88 1.41
N ALA A 90 -4.75 -25.89 2.19
CA ALA A 90 -5.50 -26.13 3.42
C ALA A 90 -6.90 -26.72 3.16
N SER A 91 -7.53 -26.39 2.04
CA SER A 91 -8.85 -26.92 1.65
C SER A 91 -8.79 -28.30 0.98
N GLY A 92 -7.70 -29.07 1.15
CA GLY A 92 -7.61 -30.46 0.69
C GLY A 92 -7.46 -30.65 -0.83
N GLY A 93 -7.26 -29.59 -1.62
CA GLY A 93 -7.02 -29.69 -3.07
C GLY A 93 -5.61 -30.16 -3.45
N GLY A 94 -4.98 -30.97 -2.60
CA GLY A 94 -3.73 -31.67 -2.87
C GLY A 94 -4.04 -33.08 -3.35
N GLY A 95 -4.38 -33.22 -4.62
CA GLY A 95 -4.56 -34.51 -5.28
C GLY A 95 -3.96 -34.47 -6.69
N GLY A 96 -2.92 -35.28 -6.89
CA GLY A 96 -2.59 -35.93 -8.17
C GLY A 96 -1.74 -35.14 -9.17
N GLY A 97 -0.49 -35.58 -9.36
CA GLY A 97 0.35 -35.20 -10.50
C GLY A 97 1.84 -35.44 -10.28
N ASP A 98 2.21 -36.56 -9.67
CA ASP A 98 3.56 -37.11 -9.76
C ASP A 98 3.40 -38.64 -9.70
N GLY A 99 3.24 -39.21 -10.89
CA GLY A 99 3.00 -40.63 -11.12
C GLY A 99 3.31 -40.91 -12.59
N GLU A 100 4.43 -41.59 -12.78
CA GLU A 100 4.82 -42.39 -13.96
C GLU A 100 5.27 -41.61 -15.21
N ASP A 101 6.59 -41.45 -15.34
CA ASP A 101 7.29 -42.02 -16.50
C ASP A 101 8.23 -43.12 -15.96
N GLU A 102 7.80 -44.38 -16.15
CA GLU A 102 8.62 -45.58 -16.09
C GLU A 102 9.53 -45.66 -17.35
N GLU A 103 10.56 -46.52 -17.27
CA GLU A 103 11.34 -47.11 -18.39
C GLU A 103 12.51 -46.28 -18.98
N GLU A 104 13.72 -46.41 -18.44
CA GLU A 104 14.79 -47.36 -18.85
C GLU A 104 16.06 -47.18 -18.00
#